data_AF-A0A6A5A689-F1
#
_entry.id   AF-A0A6A5A689-F1
#
_cell.length_a   1.000
_cell.length_b   1.000
_cell.length_c   1.000
_cell.angle_alpha   90.00
_cell.angle_beta   90.00
_cell.angle_gamma   90.00
#
_symmetry.space_group_name_H-M   'P 1'
#
loop_
_entity.id
_entity.type
_entity.pdbx_description
1 polymer ?
#
loop_
_entity_poly.entity_id
_entity_poly.type
_entity_poly.pdbx_seq_one_letter_code
_entity_poly.pdbx_strand_id
1 'polypeptide(L)'
;MGEYKPGPLYKLYFTYGTFADYAFREFKKPSLTIEIFGSTFNVSASTIPARGLEMYKGINQFAKEVTVFNGGDVKPIKPSCGD
;
A
#
# COMPACT_ATOMS: atom_id res chain seq x y z
N MET A 1 -3.28 -3.99 9.62
CA MET A 1 -2.86 -2.60 9.31
C MET A 1 -3.86 -1.66 9.95
N GLY A 2 -3.61 -1.15 11.16
CA GLY A 2 -4.38 -0.07 11.81
C GLY A 2 -5.91 -0.04 11.60
N GLU A 3 -6.48 1.16 11.59
CA GLU A 3 -7.89 1.45 11.27
C GLU A 3 -8.11 1.73 9.76
N TYR A 4 -7.23 1.22 8.89
CA TYR A 4 -7.33 1.47 7.45
C TYR A 4 -8.54 0.76 6.85
N LYS A 5 -9.34 1.49 6.05
CA LYS A 5 -10.51 0.95 5.36
C LYS A 5 -10.18 0.66 3.90
N PRO A 6 -10.09 -0.62 3.47
CA PRO A 6 -9.80 -0.95 2.08
C PRO A 6 -11.02 -0.69 1.18
N GLY A 7 -10.77 -0.28 -0.05
CA GLY A 7 -11.81 -0.09 -1.06
C GLY A 7 -11.26 0.55 -2.33
N PRO A 8 -12.05 0.55 -3.42
CA PRO A 8 -11.67 1.27 -4.63
C PRO A 8 -11.70 2.78 -4.39
N LEU A 9 -10.78 3.51 -5.03
CA LEU A 9 -10.56 4.95 -4.80
C LEU A 9 -11.83 5.79 -5.00
N TYR A 10 -12.66 5.44 -5.98
CA TYR A 10 -13.90 6.18 -6.28
C TYR A 10 -14.91 6.21 -5.11
N LYS A 11 -14.76 5.34 -4.10
CA LYS A 11 -15.59 5.35 -2.88
C LYS A 11 -15.18 6.43 -1.88
N LEU A 12 -13.97 6.98 -1.99
CA LEU A 12 -13.53 8.08 -1.14
C LEU A 12 -14.08 9.42 -1.67
N TYR A 13 -13.94 9.64 -2.97
CA TYR A 13 -14.56 10.70 -3.77
C TYR A 13 -14.45 10.34 -5.25
N PHE A 14 -15.21 11.00 -6.11
CA PHE A 14 -15.16 10.76 -7.55
C PHE A 14 -13.76 11.06 -8.10
N THR A 15 -13.06 10.02 -8.54
CA THR A 15 -11.71 10.08 -9.10
C THR A 15 -11.58 9.17 -10.29
N TYR A 16 -10.82 9.61 -11.29
CA TYR A 16 -10.48 8.85 -12.48
C TYR A 16 -9.13 9.32 -13.00
N GLY A 17 -8.40 8.43 -13.70
CA GLY A 17 -7.07 8.76 -14.24
C GLY A 17 -5.99 8.83 -13.16
N THR A 18 -6.20 8.15 -12.03
CA THR A 18 -5.23 8.07 -10.94
C THR A 18 -4.01 7.24 -11.37
N PHE A 19 -2.91 7.34 -10.60
CA PHE A 19 -1.74 6.50 -10.85
C PHE A 19 -2.08 5.00 -10.78
N ALA A 20 -2.97 4.59 -9.87
CA ALA A 20 -3.43 3.21 -9.78
C ALA A 20 -4.20 2.77 -11.04
N ASP A 21 -5.07 3.65 -11.58
CA ASP A 21 -5.79 3.38 -12.83
C ASP A 21 -4.84 3.22 -14.00
N TYR A 22 -3.86 4.12 -14.13
CA TYR A 22 -2.85 4.07 -15.18
C TYR A 22 -2.00 2.80 -15.07
N ALA A 23 -1.42 2.54 -13.91
CA ALA A 23 -0.53 1.39 -13.70
C ALA A 23 -1.23 0.07 -13.98
N PHE A 24 -2.48 -0.08 -13.52
CA PHE A 24 -3.27 -1.27 -13.81
C PHE A 24 -3.62 -1.37 -15.30
N ARG A 25 -4.05 -0.27 -15.92
CA ARG A 25 -4.44 -0.27 -17.34
C ARG A 25 -3.27 -0.58 -18.27
N GLU A 26 -2.11 0.01 -18.02
CA GLU A 26 -0.90 -0.11 -18.84
C GLU A 26 -0.23 -1.47 -18.65
N PHE A 27 0.07 -1.85 -17.39
CA PHE A 27 0.94 -2.99 -17.11
C PHE A 27 0.19 -4.26 -16.70
N LYS A 28 -1.12 -4.16 -16.44
CA LYS A 28 -1.94 -5.25 -15.86
C LYS A 28 -1.37 -5.76 -14.53
N LYS A 29 -0.73 -4.87 -13.76
CA LYS A 29 -0.12 -5.17 -12.46
C LYS A 29 -0.94 -4.53 -11.33
N PRO A 30 -0.99 -5.17 -10.15
CA PRO A 30 -1.73 -4.62 -9.03
C PRO A 30 -1.08 -3.30 -8.59
N SER A 31 -1.90 -2.31 -8.25
CA SER A 31 -1.48 -1.01 -7.77
C SER A 31 -2.45 -0.55 -6.68
N LEU A 32 -1.94 0.17 -5.68
CA LEU A 32 -2.74 0.69 -4.59
C LEU A 32 -2.28 2.10 -4.20
N THR A 33 -3.19 2.84 -3.59
CA THR A 33 -2.92 4.12 -2.93
C THR A 33 -3.12 3.91 -1.43
N ILE A 34 -2.21 4.45 -0.61
CA ILE A 34 -2.34 4.44 0.86
C ILE A 34 -2.49 5.88 1.33
N GLU A 35 -3.65 6.19 1.91
CA GLU A 35 -3.89 7.43 2.64
C GLU A 35 -3.42 7.26 4.09
N ILE A 36 -2.22 7.74 4.42
CA ILE A 36 -1.62 7.57 5.75
C ILE A 36 -2.50 8.25 6.82
N PHE A 37 -2.67 7.58 7.96
CA PHE A 37 -3.54 8.05 9.05
C PHE A 37 -3.20 9.48 9.50
N GLY A 38 -4.22 10.33 9.52
CA GLY A 38 -4.16 11.72 9.97
C GLY A 38 -5.44 12.47 9.59
N SER A 39 -5.73 13.55 10.30
CA SER A 39 -6.86 14.45 9.97
C SER A 39 -6.44 15.66 9.12
N THR A 40 -5.14 15.95 9.07
CA THR A 40 -4.54 17.08 8.34
C THR A 40 -3.18 16.67 7.78
N PHE A 41 -2.60 17.52 6.94
CA PHE A 41 -1.25 17.30 6.39
C PHE A 41 -0.13 17.55 7.42
N ASN A 42 -0.38 18.36 8.44
CA ASN A 42 0.57 18.73 9.48
C ASN A 42 0.27 18.00 10.81
N VAL A 43 0.64 16.72 10.88
CA VAL A 43 0.53 15.92 12.11
C VAL A 43 1.82 15.95 12.94
N SER A 44 1.73 15.65 14.23
CA SER A 44 2.90 15.61 15.12
C SER A 44 3.95 14.62 14.62
N ALA A 45 5.22 15.03 14.65
CA ALA A 45 6.37 14.18 14.34
C ALA A 45 6.46 12.94 15.26
N SER A 46 5.87 12.99 16.46
CA SER A 46 5.81 11.85 17.37
C SER A 46 5.02 10.66 16.80
N THR A 47 4.20 10.87 15.77
CA THR A 47 3.44 9.79 15.11
C THR A 47 4.26 9.03 14.07
N ILE A 48 5.38 9.59 13.60
CA ILE A 48 6.20 9.05 12.50
C ILE A 48 6.60 7.59 12.74
N PRO A 49 7.14 7.19 13.92
CA PRO A 49 7.58 5.81 14.11
C PRO A 49 6.43 4.80 13.98
N ALA A 50 5.25 5.11 14.52
CA ALA A 50 4.09 4.23 14.45
C ALA A 50 3.56 4.11 13.02
N ARG A 51 3.41 5.24 12.31
CA ARG A 51 2.95 5.27 10.91
C ARG A 51 3.95 4.57 9.98
N GLY A 52 5.25 4.78 10.18
CA GLY A 52 6.30 4.10 9.43
C GLY A 52 6.26 2.58 9.59
N LEU A 53 6.05 2.08 10.82
CA LEU A 53 5.91 0.64 11.08
C LEU A 53 4.66 0.04 10.42
N GLU A 54 3.54 0.78 10.41
CA GLU A 54 2.32 0.37 9.71
C GLU A 54 2.55 0.26 8.20
N MET A 55 3.21 1.25 7.59
CA MET A 55 3.58 1.23 6.17
C MET A 55 4.55 0.11 5.83
N TYR A 56 5.57 -0.09 6.66
CA TYR A 56 6.52 -1.20 6.49
C TYR A 56 5.80 -2.54 6.44
N LYS A 57 4.89 -2.82 7.37
CA LYS A 57 4.10 -4.06 7.39
C LYS A 57 3.19 -4.17 6.16
N GLY A 58 2.55 -3.07 5.76
CA GLY A 58 1.65 -3.01 4.61
C GLY A 58 2.33 -3.30 3.28
N ILE A 59 3.43 -2.60 2.98
CA ILE A 59 4.20 -2.77 1.74
C ILE A 59 4.74 -4.19 1.63
N ASN A 60 5.24 -4.73 2.74
CA ASN A 60 5.71 -6.11 2.82
C ASN A 60 4.60 -7.14 2.54
N GLN A 61 3.41 -6.94 3.10
CA GLN A 61 2.28 -7.80 2.76
C GLN A 61 1.88 -7.65 1.29
N PHE A 62 1.82 -6.42 0.78
CA PHE A 62 1.52 -6.17 -0.64
C PHE A 62 2.50 -6.89 -1.56
N ALA A 63 3.80 -6.88 -1.27
CA ALA A 63 4.80 -7.60 -2.07
C ALA A 63 4.54 -9.12 -2.15
N LYS A 64 4.05 -9.73 -1.06
CA LYS A 64 3.62 -11.15 -1.08
C LYS A 64 2.42 -11.36 -2.00
N GLU A 65 1.38 -10.54 -1.82
CA GLU A 65 0.13 -10.65 -2.59
C GLU A 65 0.32 -10.32 -4.07
N VAL A 66 1.24 -9.42 -4.42
CA VAL A 66 1.61 -9.12 -5.81
C VAL A 66 2.11 -10.37 -6.51
N THR A 67 2.83 -11.24 -5.81
CA THR A 67 3.33 -12.49 -6.41
C THR A 67 2.17 -13.42 -6.75
N VAL A 68 1.21 -13.57 -5.82
CA VAL A 68 -0.01 -14.36 -6.02
C VAL A 68 -0.86 -13.80 -7.15
N PHE A 69 -1.09 -12.49 -7.15
CA PHE A 69 -1.88 -11.81 -8.20
C PHE A 69 -1.29 -12.04 -9.59
N ASN A 70 0.04 -12.09 -9.70
CA ASN A 70 0.73 -12.34 -10.96
C ASN A 70 0.82 -13.83 -11.33
N GLY A 71 0.18 -14.73 -10.57
CA GLY A 71 0.18 -16.17 -10.83
C GLY A 71 1.43 -16.92 -10.38
N GLY A 72 2.25 -16.33 -9.50
CA GLY A 72 3.41 -16.98 -8.90
C GLY A 72 3.17 -17.42 -7.46
N ASP A 73 4.06 -18.27 -6.93
CA ASP A 73 4.04 -18.70 -5.53
C ASP A 73 4.47 -17.59 -4.57
N VAL A 74 3.85 -17.52 -3.38
CA VAL A 74 4.24 -16.56 -2.33
C VAL A 74 5.70 -16.75 -1.96
N LYS A 75 6.54 -15.76 -2.22
CA LYS A 75 7.95 -15.77 -1.77
C LYS A 75 8.05 -15.20 -0.35
N PRO A 76 8.84 -15.83 0.55
CA PRO A 76 9.20 -15.23 1.82
C PRO A 76 9.87 -13.88 1.59
N ILE A 77 9.52 -12.89 2.41
CA ILE A 77 10.24 -11.62 2.41
C ILE A 77 11.62 -11.91 2.99
N LYS A 78 12.67 -11.80 2.17
CA LYS A 78 14.04 -11.75 2.66
C LYS A 78 14.32 -10.34 3.18
N PRO A 79 14.69 -10.17 4.46
CA PRO A 79 15.19 -8.87 4.91
C PRO A 79 16.40 -8.48 4.07
N SER A 80 16.52 -7.20 3.71
CA SER A 80 17.69 -6.67 3.02
C SER A 80 18.98 -6.75 3.86
N CYS A 81 18.86 -7.10 5.16
CA CYS A 81 19.96 -7.16 6.10
C CYS A 81 19.79 -8.40 7.01
N GLY A 82 20.75 -9.33 6.94
CA GLY A 82 20.92 -10.45 7.87
C GLY A 82 20.48 -11.82 7.33
N ASP A 83 21.45 -12.71 7.13
CA ASP A 83 21.29 -14.17 7.29
C ASP A 83 21.40 -14.54 8.78
#